data_AF-A0A962RCP4-F1
#
_entry.id   AF-A0A962RCP4-F1
#
_cell.length_a   1.000
_cell.length_b   1.000
_cell.length_c   1.000
_cell.angle_alpha   90.00
_cell.angle_beta   90.00
_cell.angle_gamma   90.00
#
_symmetry.space_group_name_H-M   'P 1'
#
loop_
_entity.id
_entity.type
_entity.pdbx_description
1 polymer ?
#
loop_
_entity_poly.entity_id
_entity_poly.type
_entity_poly.pdbx_seq_one_letter_code
_entity_poly.pdbx_strand_id
1 'polypeptide(L)' 'MLLALSEWLTQYHGAFDVFRYLTLRGILGVLTALTISLLVGPIMIRRLSMSQIGETVREDGPQSHLSKAGT' A
#
# COMPACT_ATOMS: atom_id res chain seq x y z
N MET A 1 -9.33 -11.44 13.77
CA MET A 1 -10.63 -10.78 14.05
C MET A 1 -11.63 -10.99 12.91
N LEU A 2 -11.34 -10.65 11.65
CA LEU A 2 -12.27 -10.86 10.52
C LEU A 2 -12.66 -12.33 10.28
N LEU A 3 -11.74 -13.28 10.52
CA LEU A 3 -12.03 -14.72 10.39
C LEU A 3 -13.13 -15.18 11.36
N ALA A 4 -13.05 -14.79 12.63
CA ALA A 4 -14.03 -15.16 13.65
C ALA A 4 -15.42 -14.59 13.33
N LEU A 5 -15.46 -13.38 12.75
CA LEU A 5 -16.70 -12.80 12.25
C LEU A 5 -17.25 -13.60 11.07
N SER A 6 -16.43 -13.95 10.07
CA SER A 6 -16.89 -14.77 8.95
C SER A 6 -17.40 -16.14 9.40
N GLU A 7 -16.73 -16.78 10.37
CA GLU A 7 -17.15 -18.07 10.93
C GLU A 7 -18.50 -17.98 11.65
N TRP A 8 -18.76 -16.89 12.38
CA TRP A 8 -20.07 -16.65 12.99
C TRP A 8 -21.17 -16.44 11.92
N LEU A 9 -20.88 -15.71 10.84
CA LEU A 9 -21.84 -15.49 9.75
C LEU A 9 -22.12 -16.77 8.93
N THR A 10 -21.16 -17.70 8.84
CA THR A 10 -21.36 -18.98 8.16
C THR A 10 -22.53 -19.78 8.73
N GLN A 11 -22.87 -19.58 10.01
CA GLN A 11 -24.04 -20.22 10.65
C GLN A 11 -25.37 -19.80 9.99
N TYR A 12 -25.41 -18.60 9.41
CA TYR A 12 -26.60 -18.07 8.73
C TYR A 12 -26.55 -18.35 7.23
N HIS A 13 -25.40 -18.16 6.58
CA HIS A 13 -25.22 -18.38 5.13
C HIS A 13 -23.90 -19.11 4.82
N GLY A 14 -23.96 -20.28 4.19
CA GLY A 14 -22.78 -21.09 3.86
C GLY A 14 -21.75 -20.43 2.92
N ALA A 15 -22.12 -19.36 2.22
CA ALA A 15 -21.21 -18.62 1.35
C ALA A 15 -20.02 -17.97 2.09
N PHE A 16 -20.10 -17.78 3.41
CA PHE A 16 -19.00 -17.24 4.21
C PHE A 16 -17.88 -18.28 4.49
N ASP A 17 -18.09 -19.56 4.18
CA ASP A 17 -17.08 -20.60 4.37
C ASP A 17 -15.84 -20.39 3.46
N VAL A 18 -16.00 -19.65 2.36
CA VAL A 18 -14.90 -19.34 1.43
C VAL A 18 -13.77 -18.56 2.11
N PHE A 19 -14.06 -17.83 3.20
CA PHE A 19 -13.03 -17.14 3.99
C PHE A 19 -12.11 -18.09 4.77
N ARG A 20 -12.39 -19.40 4.84
CA ARG A 20 -11.46 -20.38 5.43
C ARG A 20 -10.29 -20.72 4.52
N TYR A 21 -10.42 -20.51 3.20
CA TYR A 21 -9.33 -20.75 2.27
C TYR A 21 -8.18 -19.76 2.51
N LEU A 22 -7.00 -20.30 2.83
CA LEU A 22 -5.79 -19.51 3.08
C LEU A 22 -5.41 -18.66 1.85
N THR A 23 -5.57 -19.22 0.66
CA THR A 23 -5.30 -18.55 -0.62
C THR A 23 -6.19 -17.33 -0.84
N LEU A 24 -7.51 -17.45 -0.61
CA LEU A 24 -8.43 -16.32 -0.71
C LEU A 24 -8.02 -15.20 0.24
N ARG A 25 -7.77 -15.52 1.51
CA ARG A 25 -7.35 -14.54 2.52
C ARG A 25 -6.06 -13.84 2.12
N GLY A 26 -5.10 -14.59 1.57
CA GLY A 26 -3.86 -14.02 1.04
C GLY A 26 -4.11 -13.03 -0.09
N ILE A 27 -4.92 -13.40 -1.08
CA ILE A 27 -5.27 -12.54 -2.21
C ILE A 27 -5.97 -11.27 -1.74
N LEU A 28 -6.99 -11.38 -0.88
CA LEU A 28 -7.69 -10.22 -0.31
C LEU A 28 -6.75 -9.30 0.47
N GLY A 29 -5.81 -9.88 1.22
CA GLY A 29 -4.76 -9.12 1.92
C GLY A 29 -3.87 -8.33 0.97
N VAL A 30 -3.39 -8.97 -0.10
CA VAL A 30 -2.57 -8.32 -1.13
C VAL A 30 -3.34 -7.21 -1.84
N LEU A 31 -4.59 -7.46 -2.24
CA LEU A 31 -5.44 -6.46 -2.87
C LEU A 31 -5.69 -5.27 -1.94
N THR A 32 -5.98 -5.52 -0.66
CA THR A 32 -6.18 -4.46 0.33
C THR A 32 -4.91 -3.62 0.51
N ALA A 33 -3.75 -4.27 0.63
CA ALA A 33 -2.47 -3.58 0.75
C ALA A 33 -2.16 -2.74 -0.50
N LEU A 34 -2.46 -3.26 -1.70
CA LEU A 34 -2.31 -2.54 -2.95
C LEU A 34 -3.24 -1.32 -3.03
N THR A 35 -4.52 -1.47 -2.67
CA THR A 35 -5.46 -0.34 -2.64
C THR A 35 -4.98 0.73 -1.67
N ILE A 36 -4.53 0.35 -0.48
CA ILE A 36 -3.98 1.29 0.50
C ILE A 36 -2.72 1.97 -0.04
N SER A 37 -1.79 1.23 -0.67
CA SER A 37 -0.55 1.81 -1.19
C SER A 37 -0.80 2.78 -2.34
N LEU A 38 -1.77 2.51 -3.20
CA LEU A 38 -2.16 3.41 -4.29
C LEU A 38 -2.83 4.70 -3.78
N LEU A 39 -3.62 4.62 -2.71
CA LEU A 39 -4.31 5.79 -2.14
C LEU A 39 -3.38 6.63 -1.24
N VAL A 40 -2.61 5.98 -0.37
CA VAL A 40 -1.75 6.64 0.61
C VAL A 40 -0.38 7.00 0.03
N GLY A 41 0.11 6.22 -0.94
CA GLY A 41 1.42 6.40 -1.57
C GLY A 41 1.67 7.83 -2.08
N PRO A 42 0.78 8.42 -2.90
CA PRO A 42 0.96 9.78 -3.40
C PRO A 42 1.01 10.84 -2.28
N ILE A 43 0.18 10.67 -1.25
CA ILE A 43 0.14 11.56 -0.09
C ILE A 43 1.46 11.47 0.67
N MET A 44 1.97 10.25 0.88
CA MET A 44 3.22 9.99 1.58
C MET A 44 4.42 10.57 0.79
N ILE A 45 4.49 10.31 -0.52
CA ILE A 45 5.55 10.85 -1.39
C ILE A 45 5.56 12.38 -1.34
N ARG A 46 4.39 13.02 -1.46
CA ARG A 46 4.29 14.48 -1.36
C ARG A 46 4.72 15.00 0.01
N ARG A 47 4.36 14.31 1.09
CA ARG A 47 4.75 14.68 2.46
C ARG A 47 6.26 14.61 2.66
N LEU A 48 6.90 13.55 2.16
CA LEU A 48 8.34 13.32 2.28
C LEU A 48 9.12 14.31 1.41
N SER A 49 8.65 14.57 0.19
CA SER A 49 9.22 15.58 -0.72
C SER A 49 9.18 16.99 -0.10
N MET A 50 8.06 17.39 0.50
CA MET A 50 7.95 18.69 1.19
C MET A 50 8.84 18.79 2.44
N SER A 51 9.15 17.66 3.07
CA SER A 51 10.03 17.62 4.25
C SER A 51 11.51 17.59 3.87
N GLN A 52 11.85 17.71 2.57
CA GLN A 52 13.21 17.57 2.03
C GLN A 52 13.90 16.26 2.50
N ILE A 53 13.12 15.21 2.74
CA ILE A 53 13.66 13.85 2.91
C ILE A 53 13.82 13.26 1.51
N GLY A 54 14.70 13.88 0.76
CA GLY A 54 15.05 13.58 -0.61
C GLY A 54 16.42 14.22 -0.83
N GLU A 55 17.32 13.50 -1.51
CA GLU A 55 18.70 13.89 -1.72
C GLU A 55 18.83 15.40 -1.96
N THR A 56 19.51 16.11 -1.05
CA THR A 56 19.93 17.49 -1.32
C THR A 56 20.93 17.41 -2.46
N VAL A 57 20.47 17.61 -3.69
CA VAL A 57 21.35 17.62 -4.86
C VAL A 57 22.35 18.75 -4.61
N ARG A 58 23.61 18.39 -4.35
CA ARG A 58 24.69 19.38 -4.21
C ARG A 58 24.83 20.10 -5.54
N GLU A 59 24.78 21.43 -5.49
CA GLU A 59 24.95 22.32 -6.65
C GLU A 59 26.30 22.11 -7.36
N ASP A 60 27.27 21.47 -6.69
CA ASP A 60 28.61 21.17 -7.18
C ASP A 60 28.70 19.94 -8.14
N GLY A 61 27.57 19.32 -8.50
CA GLY A 61 27.52 18.12 -9.36
C GLY A 61 27.36 18.40 -10.87
N PRO A 62 27.72 17.45 -11.76
CA PRO A 62 27.57 17.60 -13.21
C PRO A 62 26.11 17.82 -13.63
N GLN A 63 25.87 18.80 -14.52
CA GLN A 63 24.53 19.28 -14.92
C GLN A 63 23.56 18.21 -15.42
N SER A 64 24.06 17.08 -15.93
CA SER A 64 23.22 15.96 -16.36
C SER A 64 22.43 15.31 -15.22
N HIS A 65 22.91 15.40 -13.97
CA HIS A 65 22.25 14.85 -12.78
C HIS A 65 21.18 15.78 -12.19
N LEU A 66 21.22 17.08 -12.49
CA LEU A 66 20.19 18.06 -12.08
C LEU A 66 18.86 17.84 -12.80
N SER A 67 18.85 17.17 -13.96
CA SER A 67 17.64 16.89 -14.74
C SER A 67 16.65 15.93 -14.07
N LYS A 68 17.05 15.23 -13.00
CA LYS A 68 16.20 14.32 -12.21
C LYS A 68 15.73 14.93 -10.89
N ALA A 69 16.07 16.19 -10.60
CA ALA A 69 15.61 16.87 -9.41
C ALA A 69 14.10 17.18 -9.55
N GLY A 70 13.26 16.37 -8.90
CA GLY A 70 11.81 16.62 -8.82
C GLY A 70 10.91 15.63 -9.56
N THR A 71 11.44 14.51 -10.08
CA THR A 71 10.65 13.32 -10.47
C THR A 71 10.78 12.23 -9.43
#